data_AF-A0A954N1J3-F1
#
_entry.id   AF-A0A954N1J3-F1
#
_cell.length_a   1.000
_cell.length_b   1.000
_cell.length_c   1.000
_cell.angle_alpha   90.00
_cell.angle_beta   90.00
_cell.angle_gamma   90.00
#
_symmetry.space_group_name_H-M   'P 1'
#
loop_
_entity.id
_entity.type
_entity.pdbx_description
1 polymer ?
#
loop_
_entity_poly.entity_id
_entity_poly.type
_entity_poly.pdbx_seq_one_letter_code
_entity_poly.pdbx_strand_id
1 'polypeptide(L)' 'KPAVHRTDGGINGKYRSRMTAETLKKKKYGRRWSVESFMSALKRTTGSMLSARSERALFTEATLRVLAYAFRR' A
#
# COMPACT_ATOMS: atom_id res chain seq x y z
N LYS A 1 2.37 -3.97 30.86
CA LYS A 1 1.70 -3.26 29.74
C LYS A 1 2.74 -2.35 29.09
N PRO A 2 2.97 -2.39 27.77
CA PRO A 2 3.93 -1.47 27.16
C PRO A 2 3.47 -0.03 27.43
N ALA A 3 4.36 0.82 27.95
CA ALA A 3 4.06 2.21 28.26
C ALA A 3 3.77 2.96 26.94
N VAL A 4 2.49 3.10 26.60
CA VAL A 4 2.07 3.75 25.36
C VAL A 4 2.27 5.27 25.45
N HIS A 5 2.13 5.85 26.65
CA HIS A 5 2.29 7.27 26.94
C HIS A 5 3.28 7.50 28.09
N ARG A 6 3.98 8.64 28.07
CA ARG A 6 4.79 9.10 29.22
C ARG A 6 3.88 9.45 30.40
N THR A 7 4.45 9.55 31.59
CA THR A 7 3.83 10.14 32.79
C THR A 7 3.28 11.55 32.53
N ASP A 8 3.87 12.28 31.59
CA ASP A 8 3.46 13.62 31.14
C ASP A 8 2.37 13.62 30.03
N GLY A 9 1.92 12.44 29.60
CA GLY A 9 0.89 12.29 28.54
C GLY A 9 1.37 12.52 27.10
N GLY A 10 2.59 13.02 26.90
CA GLY A 10 3.15 13.28 25.56
C GLY A 10 3.46 12.03 24.71
N ILE A 11 3.25 12.15 23.39
CA ILE A 11 3.57 11.13 22.38
C ILE A 11 5.03 11.33 21.92
N ASN A 12 5.91 10.34 22.15
CA ASN A 12 7.32 10.42 21.77
C ASN A 12 7.64 9.68 20.44
N GLY A 13 8.68 10.16 19.73
CA GLY A 13 9.23 9.56 18.52
C GLY A 13 8.86 10.31 17.24
N LYS A 14 9.87 10.55 16.38
CA LYS A 14 9.80 11.35 15.13
C LYS A 14 8.57 11.05 14.25
N TYR A 15 8.13 9.80 14.22
CA TYR A 15 6.99 9.36 13.40
C TYR A 15 5.68 9.27 14.18
N ARG A 16 5.70 8.90 15.47
CA ARG A 16 4.49 8.78 16.30
C ARG A 16 3.87 10.13 16.61
N SER A 17 4.70 11.15 16.88
CA SER A 17 4.22 12.53 17.05
C SER A 17 3.54 13.10 15.78
N ARG A 18 3.78 12.48 14.61
CA ARG A 18 3.17 12.84 13.33
C ARG A 18 1.96 11.98 12.97
N MET A 19 1.63 10.96 13.77
CA MET A 19 0.45 10.08 13.60
C MET A 19 -0.74 10.54 14.45
N THR A 20 -0.94 11.86 14.59
CA THR A 20 -2.15 12.40 15.23
C THR A 20 -3.36 12.24 14.31
N ALA A 21 -4.56 12.07 14.87
CA ALA A 21 -5.79 11.87 14.10
C ALA A 21 -6.02 12.98 13.06
N GLU A 22 -5.74 14.22 13.41
CA GLU A 22 -5.84 15.38 12.52
C GLU A 22 -4.85 15.32 11.35
N THR A 23 -3.59 14.97 11.63
CA THR A 23 -2.55 14.82 10.59
C THR A 23 -2.88 13.67 9.65
N LEU A 24 -3.36 12.55 10.20
CA LEU A 24 -3.75 11.38 9.42
C LEU A 24 -4.99 11.66 8.56
N LYS A 25 -5.97 12.42 9.09
CA LYS A 25 -7.14 12.87 8.32
C LYS A 25 -6.73 13.82 7.19
N LYS A 26 -5.88 14.81 7.47
CA LYS A 26 -5.32 15.75 6.46
C LYS A 26 -4.57 15.00 5.37
N LYS A 27 -3.77 14.00 5.73
CA LYS A 27 -3.00 13.16 4.80
C LYS A 27 -3.80 12.03 4.15
N LYS A 28 -5.11 11.96 4.39
CA LYS A 28 -5.99 10.89 3.88
C LYS A 28 -5.43 9.49 4.15
N TYR A 29 -4.82 9.29 5.33
CA TYR A 29 -4.10 8.07 5.68
C TYR A 29 -4.98 6.82 5.61
N GLY A 30 -6.29 6.93 5.83
CA GLY A 30 -7.25 5.83 5.62
C GLY A 30 -7.24 5.28 4.19
N ARG A 31 -6.93 6.10 3.18
CA ARG A 31 -6.80 5.65 1.78
C ARG A 31 -5.55 4.80 1.53
N ARG A 32 -4.57 4.81 2.45
CA ARG A 32 -3.36 3.96 2.37
C ARG A 32 -3.75 2.49 2.28
N TRP A 33 -4.69 2.07 3.11
CA TRP A 33 -5.14 0.68 3.19
C TRP A 33 -5.82 0.25 1.89
N SER A 34 -6.55 1.16 1.23
CA SER A 34 -7.15 0.91 -0.09
C SER A 34 -6.09 0.65 -1.16
N VAL A 35 -5.02 1.46 -1.19
CA VAL A 35 -3.90 1.28 -2.15
C VAL A 35 -3.14 -0.02 -1.88
N GLU A 36 -2.82 -0.31 -0.61
CA GLU A 36 -2.15 -1.55 -0.21
C GLU A 36 -2.99 -2.78 -0.54
N SER A 37 -4.30 -2.71 -0.31
CA SER A 37 -5.24 -3.78 -0.64
C SER A 37 -5.35 -3.99 -2.14
N PHE A 38 -5.40 -2.90 -2.93
CA PHE A 38 -5.38 -2.97 -4.39
C PHE A 38 -4.11 -3.65 -4.89
N MET A 39 -2.93 -3.16 -4.47
CA MET A 39 -1.64 -3.72 -4.89
C MET A 39 -1.43 -5.16 -4.44
N SER A 40 -1.88 -5.51 -3.23
CA SER A 40 -1.80 -6.90 -2.71
C SER A 40 -2.69 -7.84 -3.51
N ALA A 41 -3.87 -7.39 -3.92
CA ALA A 41 -4.77 -8.19 -4.73
C ALA A 41 -4.23 -8.35 -6.16
N LEU A 42 -3.77 -7.26 -6.78
CA LEU A 42 -3.10 -7.26 -8.08
C LEU A 42 -1.98 -8.32 -8.12
N LYS A 43 -1.01 -8.22 -7.20
CA LYS A 43 0.13 -9.17 -7.11
C LYS A 43 -0.31 -10.63 -6.96
N ARG A 44 -1.32 -10.90 -6.13
CA ARG A 44 -1.85 -12.27 -5.96
C ARG A 44 -2.52 -12.81 -7.21
N THR A 45 -3.22 -11.95 -7.95
CA THR A 45 -3.97 -12.38 -9.14
C THR A 45 -3.14 -12.45 -10.41
N THR A 46 -2.13 -11.58 -10.57
CA THR A 46 -1.38 -11.45 -11.82
C THR A 46 0.10 -11.82 -11.68
N GLY A 47 0.62 -11.98 -10.46
CA GLY A 47 2.05 -12.11 -10.20
C GLY A 47 2.69 -13.42 -10.70
N SER A 48 1.95 -14.53 -10.70
CA SER A 48 2.44 -15.83 -11.19
C SER A 48 2.09 -16.09 -12.66
N MET A 49 1.42 -15.15 -13.34
CA MET A 49 0.86 -15.42 -14.65
C MET A 49 1.74 -14.95 -15.82
N LEU A 50 2.90 -14.34 -15.55
CA LEU A 50 3.81 -13.89 -16.61
C LEU A 50 4.44 -15.11 -17.30
N SER A 51 4.23 -15.23 -18.62
CA SER A 51 4.68 -16.39 -19.40
C SER A 51 5.71 -16.03 -20.48
N ALA A 52 5.87 -14.75 -20.80
CA ALA A 52 6.83 -14.30 -21.80
C ALA A 52 8.27 -14.61 -21.37
N ARG A 53 9.08 -15.11 -22.32
CA ARG A 53 10.50 -15.48 -22.07
C ARG A 53 11.49 -14.35 -22.33
N SER A 54 11.10 -13.32 -23.06
CA SER A 54 11.94 -12.13 -23.27
C SER A 54 11.52 -11.00 -22.33
N GLU A 55 12.51 -10.27 -21.80
CA GLU A 55 12.28 -9.23 -20.80
C GLU A 55 11.31 -8.13 -21.31
N ARG A 56 11.50 -7.69 -22.57
CA ARG A 56 10.60 -6.70 -23.19
C ARG A 56 9.16 -7.20 -23.27
N ALA A 57 8.96 -8.45 -23.69
CA ALA A 57 7.62 -9.03 -23.77
C ALA A 57 6.99 -9.23 -22.39
N LEU A 58 7.81 -9.54 -21.37
CA LEU A 58 7.39 -9.70 -19.98
C LEU A 58 6.87 -8.38 -19.40
N PHE A 59 7.53 -7.25 -19.67
CA PHE A 59 7.02 -5.93 -19.27
C PHE A 59 5.73 -5.53 -20.00
N THR A 60 5.61 -5.82 -21.29
CA THR A 60 4.38 -5.58 -22.04
C THR A 60 3.23 -6.43 -21.50
N GLU A 61 3.47 -7.72 -21.24
CA GLU A 61 2.50 -8.64 -20.66
C GLU A 61 2.07 -8.18 -19.25
N ALA A 62 3.02 -7.78 -18.41
CA ALA A 62 2.73 -7.25 -17.08
C ALA A 62 1.86 -6.00 -17.16
N THR A 63 2.15 -5.07 -18.07
CA THR A 63 1.38 -3.85 -18.26
C THR A 63 -0.06 -4.16 -18.67
N LEU A 64 -0.25 -5.04 -19.65
CA LEU A 64 -1.59 -5.46 -20.11
C LEU A 64 -2.38 -6.15 -18.99
N ARG A 65 -1.72 -7.01 -18.19
CA ARG A 65 -2.37 -7.67 -17.04
C ARG A 65 -2.77 -6.68 -15.95
N VAL A 66 -1.95 -5.67 -15.67
CA VAL A 66 -2.28 -4.59 -14.72
C VAL A 66 -3.49 -3.80 -15.21
N LEU A 67 -3.51 -3.42 -16.49
CA LEU A 67 -4.64 -2.71 -17.10
C LEU A 67 -5.92 -3.55 -17.08
N ALA A 68 -5.84 -4.82 -17.47
CA ALA A 68 -6.98 -5.74 -17.44
C ALA A 68 -7.53 -5.92 -16.01
N TYR A 69 -6.65 -6.03 -15.01
CA TYR A 69 -7.05 -6.09 -13.61
C TYR A 69 -7.74 -4.81 -13.15
N ALA A 70 -7.21 -3.64 -13.55
CA ALA A 70 -7.79 -2.35 -13.22
C ALA A 70 -9.16 -2.12 -13.87
N PHE A 71 -9.38 -2.59 -15.10
CA PHE A 71 -10.69 -2.48 -15.77
C PHE A 71 -11.74 -3.46 -15.24
N ARG A 72 -11.34 -4.64 -14.78
CA ARG A 72 -12.27 -5.64 -14.23
C ARG A 72 -12.84 -5.23 -12.87
N ARG A 73 -12.13 -4.38 -12.13
CA ARG A 73 -12.40 -4.05 -10.73
C ARG A 73 -13.07 -2.70 -10.58
#